data_AF-A0A914DZS7-F1
#
_entry.id   AF-A0A914DZS7-F1
#
_cell.length_a   1.000
_cell.length_b   1.000
_cell.length_c   1.000
_cell.angle_alpha   90.00
_cell.angle_beta   90.00
_cell.angle_gamma   90.00
#
_symmetry.space_group_name_H-M   'P 1'
#
loop_
_entity.id
_entity.type
_entity.pdbx_description
1 polymer ?
#
loop_
_entity_poly.entity_id
_entity_poly.type
_entity_poly.pdbx_seq_one_letter_code
_entity_poly.pdbx_strand_id
1 'polypeptide(L)'
;MPLHEKSLCPFEYVLNYNPRRIPAALTEVKCSCQKPSAKLIRGHAMECQPFKYDVRVLMFNDECSSFTEHVETITFACIPIIKNDRDVKGDHDFMTEVNADIPQ
;
A
#
# COMPACT_ATOMS: atom_id res chain seq x y z
N MET A 1 -9.43 -17.82 -8.26
CA MET A 1 -8.94 -17.53 -6.89
C MET A 1 -8.66 -16.04 -6.77
N PRO A 2 -9.10 -15.39 -5.68
CA PRO A 2 -9.02 -13.94 -5.49
C PRO A 2 -7.58 -13.40 -5.37
N LEU A 3 -7.37 -12.13 -5.72
CA LEU A 3 -6.05 -11.47 -5.64
C LEU A 3 -5.51 -11.37 -4.20
N HIS A 4 -6.39 -11.11 -3.22
CA HIS A 4 -6.01 -10.88 -1.82
C HIS A 4 -5.40 -12.11 -1.10
N GLU A 5 -5.64 -13.31 -1.61
CA GLU A 5 -5.07 -14.58 -1.10
C GLU A 5 -3.77 -14.97 -1.81
N LYS A 6 -3.56 -14.46 -3.02
CA LYS A 6 -2.45 -14.85 -3.91
C LYS A 6 -1.30 -13.84 -3.95
N SER A 7 -1.48 -12.66 -3.36
CA SER A 7 -0.43 -11.66 -3.26
C SER A 7 0.71 -12.16 -2.37
N LEU A 8 1.93 -11.65 -2.61
CA LEU A 8 3.07 -11.88 -1.72
C LEU A 8 2.78 -11.39 -0.29
N CYS A 9 2.01 -10.31 -0.18
CA CYS A 9 1.47 -9.77 1.06
C CYS A 9 -0.05 -9.96 1.06
N PRO A 10 -0.56 -11.09 1.57
CA PRO A 10 -1.99 -11.34 1.67
C PRO A 10 -2.66 -10.34 2.62
N PHE A 11 -3.93 -10.06 2.37
CA PHE A 11 -4.70 -9.10 3.13
C PHE A 11 -6.17 -9.49 3.26
N GLU A 12 -6.83 -8.95 4.26
CA GLU A 12 -8.27 -9.10 4.49
C GLU A 12 -8.96 -7.76 4.26
N TYR A 13 -10.16 -7.78 3.70
CA TYR A 13 -10.99 -6.58 3.58
C TYR A 13 -11.64 -6.25 4.91
N VAL A 14 -11.60 -4.97 5.28
CA VAL A 14 -12.23 -4.43 6.47
C VAL A 14 -13.13 -3.26 6.06
N LEU A 15 -14.33 -3.22 6.62
CA LEU A 15 -15.28 -2.15 6.33
C LEU A 15 -15.06 -0.98 7.32
N ASN A 16 -14.58 0.16 6.82
CA ASN A 16 -14.60 1.43 7.54
C ASN A 16 -15.95 2.11 7.31
N TYR A 17 -16.85 1.95 8.28
CA TYR A 17 -18.20 2.52 8.22
C TYR A 17 -18.33 3.77 9.09
N ASN A 18 -18.80 4.86 8.49
CA ASN A 18 -19.15 6.10 9.17
C ASN A 18 -20.49 6.63 8.60
N PRO A 19 -21.58 6.60 9.38
CA PRO A 19 -22.91 7.02 8.88
C PRO A 19 -23.00 8.53 8.61
N ARG A 20 -22.07 9.33 9.16
CA ARG A 20 -21.99 10.79 8.93
C ARG A 20 -21.09 11.15 7.75
N ARG A 21 -20.67 10.18 6.95
CA ARG A 21 -19.76 10.38 5.81
C ARG A 21 -20.40 9.92 4.51
N ILE A 22 -20.04 10.58 3.41
CA ILE A 22 -20.29 10.11 2.06
C ILE A 22 -18.94 9.87 1.36
N PRO A 23 -18.65 8.64 0.89
CA PRO A 23 -19.45 7.43 1.11
C PRO A 23 -19.37 6.95 2.57
N ALA A 24 -20.47 6.38 3.06
CA ALA A 24 -20.56 5.88 4.43
C ALA A 24 -19.66 4.66 4.65
N ALA A 25 -19.58 3.80 3.64
CA ALA A 25 -18.73 2.62 3.61
C ALA A 25 -17.48 2.89 2.77
N LEU A 26 -16.31 2.87 3.40
CA LEU A 26 -15.03 2.75 2.73
C LEU A 26 -14.48 1.35 2.96
N THR A 27 -14.06 0.69 1.90
CA THR A 27 -13.38 -0.61 1.99
C THR A 27 -11.90 -0.37 2.22
N GLU A 28 -11.39 -0.85 3.33
CA GLU A 28 -9.97 -0.87 3.65
C GLU A 28 -9.43 -2.30 3.61
N VAL A 29 -8.11 -2.41 3.67
CA VAL A 29 -7.43 -3.70 3.82
C VAL A 29 -6.58 -3.74 5.09
N LYS A 30 -6.47 -4.93 5.67
CA LYS A 30 -5.55 -5.23 6.77
C LYS A 30 -4.58 -6.32 6.32
N CYS A 31 -3.29 -6.07 6.43
CA CYS A 31 -2.27 -7.06 6.06
C CYS A 31 -2.35 -8.27 7.00
N SER A 32 -2.40 -9.46 6.42
CA SER A 32 -2.52 -10.71 7.19
C SER A 32 -1.20 -11.15 7.83
N CYS A 33 -0.06 -10.68 7.30
CA CYS A 33 1.26 -10.96 7.85
C CYS A 33 2.22 -9.77 7.70
N GLN A 34 3.29 -9.76 8.50
CA GLN A 34 4.37 -8.77 8.41
C GLN A 34 5.48 -9.18 7.43
N LYS A 35 5.67 -10.48 7.19
CA LYS A 35 6.69 -11.03 6.29
C LYS A 35 6.08 -12.11 5.42
N PRO A 36 6.33 -12.10 4.09
CA PRO A 36 5.89 -13.18 3.23
C PRO A 36 6.61 -14.49 3.60
N SER A 37 6.06 -15.63 3.19
CA SER A 37 6.69 -16.92 3.50
C SER A 37 8.09 -17.01 2.88
N ALA A 38 9.09 -17.42 3.66
CA ALA A 38 10.49 -17.53 3.21
C ALA A 38 10.66 -18.51 2.04
N LYS A 39 9.70 -19.43 1.82
CA LYS A 39 9.70 -20.34 0.67
C LYS A 39 9.44 -19.63 -0.67
N LEU A 40 8.71 -18.51 -0.66
CA LEU A 40 8.40 -17.74 -1.87
C LEU A 40 9.52 -16.76 -2.26
N ILE A 41 10.33 -16.34 -1.29
CA ILE A 41 11.34 -15.31 -1.51
C ILE A 41 12.70 -15.98 -1.42
N ARG A 42 13.36 -16.17 -2.58
CA ARG A 42 14.69 -16.78 -2.73
C ARG A 42 15.78 -15.98 -1.98
N GLY A 43 15.77 -15.99 -0.65
CA GLY A 43 16.78 -15.36 0.21
C GLY A 43 16.70 -13.83 0.38
N HIS A 44 15.69 -13.13 -0.16
CA HIS A 44 15.54 -11.68 0.06
C HIS A 44 14.71 -11.39 1.32
N ALA A 45 15.17 -10.46 2.15
CA ALA A 45 14.40 -9.97 3.29
C ALA A 45 13.33 -9.00 2.77
N MET A 46 12.07 -9.42 2.79
CA MET A 46 10.93 -8.56 2.46
C MET A 46 10.01 -8.38 3.65
N GLU A 47 9.39 -7.22 3.73
CA GLU A 47 8.35 -6.91 4.71
C GLU A 47 7.09 -6.37 4.03
N CYS A 48 5.94 -6.80 4.53
CA CYS A 48 4.66 -6.33 4.06
C CYS A 48 4.30 -5.03 4.77
N GLN A 49 4.07 -3.98 3.99
CA GLN A 49 3.67 -2.67 4.49
C GLN A 49 2.29 -2.27 3.96
N PRO A 50 1.47 -1.61 4.78
CA PRO A 50 0.20 -1.05 4.35
C PRO A 50 0.45 0.12 3.39
N PHE A 51 -0.17 0.08 2.22
CA PHE A 51 -0.18 1.17 1.25
C PHE A 51 -1.42 2.02 1.47
N LYS A 52 -1.21 3.30 1.76
CA LYS A 52 -2.25 4.26 2.12
C LYS A 52 -2.66 5.11 0.92
N TYR A 53 -3.94 5.47 0.84
CA TYR A 53 -4.48 6.36 -0.17
C TYR A 53 -5.42 7.39 0.47
N ASP A 54 -5.30 8.64 0.03
CA ASP A 54 -6.11 9.76 0.50
C ASP A 54 -7.36 9.89 -0.38
N VAL A 55 -8.53 9.74 0.24
CA VAL A 55 -9.85 9.80 -0.41
C VAL A 55 -10.56 11.05 0.05
N ARG A 56 -11.10 11.81 -0.90
CA ARG A 56 -12.00 12.93 -0.59
C ARG A 56 -13.37 12.40 -0.18
N VAL A 57 -13.88 12.91 0.92
CA VAL A 57 -15.18 12.51 1.47
C VAL A 57 -15.98 13.76 1.86
N LEU A 58 -17.29 13.60 1.92
CA LEU A 58 -18.16 14.63 2.49
C LEU A 58 -18.57 14.21 3.89
N MET A 59 -18.44 15.10 4.88
CA MET A 59 -18.87 14.86 6.25
C MET A 59 -20.09 15.71 6.58
N PHE A 60 -21.12 15.09 7.13
CA PHE A 60 -22.26 15.80 7.69
C PHE A 60 -21.85 16.52 8.97
N ASN A 61 -22.38 17.72 9.16
CA ASN A 61 -22.36 18.38 10.45
C ASN A 61 -23.24 17.62 11.47
N ASP A 62 -23.14 17.98 12.75
CA ASP A 62 -23.89 17.30 13.83
C ASP A 62 -25.42 17.44 13.68
N GLU A 63 -25.89 18.44 12.93
CA GLU A 63 -27.30 18.68 12.63
C GLU A 63 -27.80 17.96 11.36
N CYS A 64 -26.93 17.23 10.65
CA CYS A 64 -27.22 16.57 9.37
C CYS A 64 -27.81 17.51 8.29
N SER A 65 -27.57 18.82 8.39
CA SER A 65 -28.16 19.86 7.55
C SER A 65 -27.24 20.30 6.41
N SER A 66 -25.93 20.13 6.57
CA SER A 66 -24.93 20.50 5.56
C SER A 66 -23.75 19.53 5.54
N PHE A 67 -22.95 19.62 4.48
CA PHE A 67 -21.75 18.82 4.30
C PHE A 67 -20.50 19.69 4.10
N THR A 68 -19.37 19.21 4.59
CA THR A 68 -18.03 19.78 4.39
C THR A 68 -17.12 18.77 3.69
N GLU A 69 -16.20 19.24 2.86
CA GLU A 69 -15.19 18.37 2.24
C GLU A 69 -14.09 18.04 3.26
N HIS A 70 -13.76 16.75 3.35
CA HIS A 70 -12.67 16.22 4.17
C HIS A 70 -11.83 15.25 3.35
N VAL A 71 -10.64 14.94 3.87
CA VAL A 71 -9.78 13.89 3.33
C VAL A 71 -9.62 12.80 4.38
N GLU A 72 -9.89 11.56 3.96
CA GLU A 72 -9.72 10.35 4.77
C GLU A 72 -8.58 9.52 4.20
N THR A 73 -7.65 9.11 5.04
CA THR A 73 -6.56 8.21 4.63
C THR A 73 -6.97 6.77 4.92
N ILE A 74 -7.13 5.96 3.87
CA ILE A 74 -7.46 4.54 3.98
C ILE A 74 -6.28 3.65 3.66
N THR A 75 -6.27 2.44 4.21
CA THR A 75 -5.34 1.40 3.74
C THR A 75 -5.93 0.71 2.52
N PHE A 76 -5.33 0.91 1.35
CA PHE A 76 -5.83 0.41 0.07
C PHE A 76 -5.26 -0.95 -0.32
N ALA A 77 -3.99 -1.21 0.02
CA ALA A 77 -3.30 -2.45 -0.32
C ALA A 77 -2.24 -2.82 0.71
N CYS A 78 -1.69 -4.04 0.61
CA CYS A 78 -0.49 -4.46 1.31
C CYS A 78 0.59 -4.81 0.29
N ILE A 79 1.73 -4.13 0.36
CA ILE A 79 2.82 -4.23 -0.62
C ILE A 79 4.08 -4.81 0.00
N PRO A 80 4.81 -5.69 -0.72
CA PRO A 80 6.12 -6.17 -0.27
C PRO A 80 7.17 -5.08 -0.49
N ILE A 81 7.91 -4.75 0.56
CA ILE A 81 9.07 -3.84 0.54
C ILE A 81 10.32 -4.67 0.77
N ILE A 82 11.32 -4.52 -0.10
CA ILE A 82 12.63 -5.15 0.07
C ILE A 82 13.44 -4.31 1.05
N LYS A 83 13.93 -4.93 2.13
CA LYS A 83 14.88 -4.30 3.03
C LYS A 83 16.29 -4.47 2.48
N ASN A 84 16.85 -3.40 1.92
CA ASN A 84 18.28 -3.34 1.70
C ASN A 84 18.93 -2.80 2.98
N ASP A 85 19.56 -3.66 3.78
CA ASP A 85 20.43 -3.25 4.89
C ASP A 85 21.74 -2.57 4.40
N ARG A 86 21.76 -2.01 3.18
CA ARG A 86 22.95 -1.46 2.51
C ARG A 86 23.07 0.07 2.55
N ASP A 87 22.20 0.79 3.25
CA ASP A 87 22.36 2.25 3.44
C ASP A 87 23.19 2.63 4.68
N VAL A 88 24.38 2.01 4.87
CA VAL A 88 25.52 2.64 5.58
C VAL A 88 26.90 2.34 4.94
N LYS A 89 27.00 1.55 3.86
CA LYS A 89 28.25 1.51 3.06
C LYS A 89 27.90 1.39 1.58
N GLY A 90 28.07 2.50 0.89
CA GLY A 90 27.71 2.70 -0.51
C GLY A 90 28.11 1.54 -1.41
N ASP A 91 27.15 1.11 -2.21
CA ASP A 91 27.40 0.27 -3.37
C ASP A 91 26.46 0.75 -4.48
N HIS A 92 27.04 1.53 -5.39
CA HIS A 92 26.38 2.13 -6.55
C HIS A 92 26.15 1.08 -7.64
N ASP A 93 25.29 0.09 -7.39
CA ASP A 93 25.00 -0.94 -8.41
C ASP A 93 23.49 -1.21 -8.56
N PHE A 94 22.72 -0.13 -8.69
CA PHE A 94 21.31 -0.21 -9.12
C PHE A 94 21.00 0.58 -10.39
N MET A 95 21.99 1.26 -10.99
CA MET A 95 21.83 1.90 -12.29
C MET A 95 22.94 1.45 -13.23
N THR A 96 22.63 0.53 -14.14
CA THR A 96 23.51 0.24 -15.27
C THR A 96 23.30 1.33 -16.32
N GLU A 97 24.32 2.14 -16.59
CA GLU A 97 24.29 3.09 -17.71
C GLU A 97 24.31 2.29 -19.02
N VAL A 98 23.25 2.44 -19.81
CA VAL A 98 23.23 1.96 -21.20
C VAL A 98 23.97 3.00 -22.04
N ASN A 99 25.22 2.72 -22.42
CA ASN A 99 25.91 3.52 -23.43
C ASN A 99 25.25 3.28 -24.79
N ALA A 100 24.80 4.37 -25.42
CA ALA A 100 24.30 4.34 -26.79
C ALA A 100 25.49 4.39 -27.75
N ASP A 101 25.77 3.29 -28.46
CA ASP A 101 26.70 3.32 -29.59
C ASP A 101 26.06 4.09 -30.75
N ILE A 102 26.66 5.22 -31.12
CA ILE A 102 26.30 5.99 -32.31
C ILE A 102 27.04 5.35 -33.50
N PRO A 103 26.34 4.83 -34.52
CA PRO A 103 26.99 4.26 -35.70
C PRO A 103 27.75 5.35 -36.49
N GLN A 104 28.99 5.04 -36.87
CA GLN A 104 29.76 5.81 -37.87
C GLN A 104 29.35 5.44 -39.29
#